data_AF-A0A843HYJ8-F1
#
_entry.id   AF-A0A843HYJ8-F1
#
_cell.length_a   1.000
_cell.length_b   1.000
_cell.length_c   1.000
_cell.angle_alpha   90.00
_cell.angle_beta   90.00
_cell.angle_gamma   90.00
#
_symmetry.space_group_name_H-M   'P 1'
#
loop_
_entity.id
_entity.type
_entity.pdbx_description
1 polymer ?
#
loop_
_entity_poly.entity_id
_entity_poly.type
_entity_poly.pdbx_seq_one_letter_code
_entity_poly.pdbx_strand_id
1 'polypeptide(L)'
;MREDPHNQRFFSYLSMFTFFMLVLVAGDNYLIMFIGWEGIGISSYLLINFWYTRIQANKSGIKALTVNRVGDMFLSVGFFAIFWVFGNVDYATVFSIAPFINETAITIIGLLLLLGAMAKSAQLGLHTWLPDAMEGPTPVSALIHAATLVTAGVYLMLRSSPIIEYGPTVLVVITWVGALTAFFAATTGLLQNDMKRVIAYSTCSQMGYLFMAVGYY
;
A
#
# COMPACT_ATOMS: atom_id res chain seq x y z
N MET A 1 -15.53 8.87 19.80
CA MET A 1 -15.45 7.50 20.36
C MET A 1 -15.84 7.41 21.83
N ARG A 2 -15.67 8.46 22.67
CA ARG A 2 -16.03 8.38 24.10
C ARG A 2 -17.50 7.99 24.36
N GLU A 3 -18.40 8.42 23.48
CA GLU A 3 -19.84 8.14 23.55
C GLU A 3 -20.27 6.95 22.67
N ASP A 4 -19.35 6.34 21.91
CA ASP A 4 -19.68 5.21 21.04
C ASP A 4 -19.70 3.91 21.86
N PRO A 5 -20.79 3.11 21.83
CA PRO A 5 -20.91 1.89 22.62
C PRO A 5 -19.88 0.83 22.24
N HIS A 6 -19.28 0.90 21.05
CA HIS A 6 -18.32 -0.09 20.54
C HIS A 6 -16.85 0.35 20.68
N ASN A 7 -16.55 1.23 21.63
CA ASN A 7 -15.20 1.77 21.83
C ASN A 7 -14.12 0.68 22.04
N GLN A 8 -14.43 -0.40 22.75
CA GLN A 8 -13.50 -1.53 22.97
C GLN A 8 -13.13 -2.22 21.65
N ARG A 9 -14.12 -2.44 20.76
CA ARG A 9 -13.90 -3.01 19.42
C ARG A 9 -13.00 -2.10 18.59
N PHE A 10 -13.22 -0.79 18.67
CA PHE A 10 -12.42 0.20 17.96
C PHE A 10 -10.93 0.13 18.36
N PHE A 11 -10.63 0.19 19.66
CA PHE A 11 -9.24 0.12 20.13
C PHE A 11 -8.59 -1.24 19.90
N SER A 12 -9.36 -2.33 19.93
CA SER A 12 -8.86 -3.65 19.56
C SER A 12 -8.42 -3.69 18.09
N TYR A 13 -9.23 -3.16 17.17
CA TYR A 13 -8.90 -3.12 15.74
C TYR A 13 -7.73 -2.16 15.45
N LEU A 14 -7.66 -1.03 16.15
CA LEU A 14 -6.53 -0.11 16.05
C LEU A 14 -5.23 -0.77 16.52
N SER A 15 -5.27 -1.49 17.65
CA SER A 15 -4.11 -2.23 18.18
C SER A 15 -3.67 -3.34 17.23
N MET A 16 -4.63 -4.09 16.68
CA MET A 16 -4.38 -5.11 15.66
C MET A 16 -3.71 -4.51 14.42
N PHE A 17 -4.20 -3.36 13.95
CA PHE A 17 -3.61 -2.64 12.83
C PHE A 17 -2.16 -2.23 13.14
N THR A 18 -1.90 -1.63 14.30
CA THR A 18 -0.54 -1.24 14.71
C THR A 18 0.41 -2.42 14.83
N PHE A 19 -0.07 -3.56 15.35
CA PHE A 19 0.70 -4.78 15.44
C PHE A 19 1.14 -5.28 14.06
N PHE A 20 0.22 -5.38 13.10
CA PHE A 20 0.58 -5.83 11.76
C PHE A 20 1.48 -4.84 11.01
N MET A 21 1.33 -3.54 11.25
CA MET A 21 2.25 -2.55 10.70
C MET A 21 3.67 -2.72 11.27
N LEU A 22 3.81 -3.01 12.56
CA LEU A 22 5.12 -3.32 13.16
C LEU A 22 5.70 -4.62 12.60
N VAL A 23 4.89 -5.66 12.44
CA VAL A 23 5.32 -6.92 11.80
C VAL A 23 5.82 -6.66 10.38
N LEU A 24 5.10 -5.84 9.60
CA LEU A 24 5.48 -5.49 8.22
C LEU A 24 6.85 -4.82 8.15
N VAL A 25 7.10 -3.83 9.02
CA VAL A 25 8.32 -3.00 8.97
C VAL A 25 9.52 -3.67 9.65
N ALA A 26 9.28 -4.45 10.70
CA ALA A 26 10.34 -5.14 11.46
C ALA A 26 10.69 -6.53 10.91
N GLY A 27 9.95 -7.03 9.92
CA GLY A 27 10.25 -8.29 9.28
C GLY A 27 11.60 -8.26 8.57
N ASP A 28 12.34 -9.37 8.64
CA ASP A 28 13.66 -9.51 7.99
C ASP A 28 13.62 -10.35 6.71
N ASN A 29 12.41 -10.68 6.25
CA ASN A 29 12.21 -11.38 4.99
C ASN A 29 10.87 -11.00 4.35
N TYR A 30 10.74 -11.32 3.06
CA TYR A 30 9.54 -11.02 2.29
C TYR A 30 8.29 -11.75 2.80
N LEU A 31 8.45 -12.90 3.47
CA LEU A 31 7.33 -13.65 4.03
C LEU A 31 6.67 -12.93 5.21
N ILE A 32 7.46 -12.45 6.18
CA ILE A 32 6.94 -11.70 7.33
C ILE A 32 6.32 -10.39 6.85
N MET A 33 6.95 -9.72 5.89
CA MET A 33 6.39 -8.53 5.26
C MET A 33 5.02 -8.83 4.62
N PHE A 34 4.88 -9.95 3.90
CA PHE A 34 3.60 -10.38 3.31
C PHE A 34 2.53 -10.66 4.37
N ILE A 35 2.88 -11.29 5.49
CA ILE A 35 1.96 -11.51 6.62
C ILE A 35 1.48 -10.17 7.19
N GLY A 36 2.40 -9.22 7.42
CA GLY A 36 2.06 -7.86 7.86
C GLY A 36 1.15 -7.14 6.85
N TRP A 37 1.46 -7.27 5.56
CA TRP A 37 0.73 -6.65 4.44
C TRP A 37 -0.74 -7.06 4.36
N GLU A 38 -0.99 -8.36 4.53
CA GLU A 38 -2.32 -8.95 4.57
C GLU A 38 -3.06 -8.52 5.85
N GLY A 39 -2.37 -8.55 6.99
CA GLY A 39 -2.92 -8.16 8.29
C GLY A 39 -3.36 -6.69 8.34
N ILE A 40 -2.61 -5.76 7.74
CA ILE A 40 -3.03 -4.36 7.61
C ILE A 40 -4.23 -4.21 6.66
N GLY A 41 -4.36 -5.09 5.65
CA GLY A 41 -5.50 -5.10 4.73
C GLY A 41 -6.80 -5.51 5.44
N ILE A 42 -6.75 -6.57 6.24
CA ILE A 42 -7.91 -7.07 7.00
C ILE A 42 -8.32 -6.06 8.08
N SER A 43 -7.35 -5.54 8.84
CA SER A 43 -7.65 -4.57 9.90
C SER A 43 -8.17 -3.24 9.35
N SER A 44 -7.69 -2.78 8.20
CA SER A 44 -8.26 -1.59 7.54
C SER A 44 -9.70 -1.80 7.06
N TYR A 45 -10.02 -2.98 6.50
CA TYR A 45 -11.41 -3.33 6.19
C TYR A 45 -12.32 -3.25 7.42
N LEU A 46 -11.90 -3.83 8.55
CA LEU A 46 -12.66 -3.82 9.80
C LEU A 46 -12.86 -2.41 10.37
N LEU A 47 -11.85 -1.53 10.22
CA LEU A 47 -11.91 -0.14 10.68
C LEU A 47 -12.75 0.76 9.78
N ILE A 48 -12.70 0.57 8.45
CA ILE A 48 -13.57 1.30 7.50
C ILE A 48 -15.03 0.87 7.71
N ASN A 49 -15.26 -0.44 7.89
CA ASN A 49 -16.57 -1.02 8.13
C ASN A 49 -16.97 -1.02 9.63
N PHE A 50 -16.41 -0.12 10.44
CA PHE A 50 -16.66 -0.09 11.89
C PHE A 50 -18.13 0.13 12.24
N TRP A 51 -18.81 1.01 11.50
CA TRP A 51 -20.26 1.23 11.57
C TRP A 51 -20.99 0.39 10.51
N TYR A 52 -20.96 -0.93 10.69
CA TYR A 52 -21.51 -1.92 9.76
C TYR A 52 -23.01 -1.75 9.44
N THR A 53 -23.77 -1.03 10.27
CA THR A 53 -25.18 -0.71 10.02
C THR A 53 -25.37 0.27 8.86
N ARG A 54 -24.33 1.05 8.51
CA ARG A 54 -24.37 2.00 7.40
C ARG A 54 -23.94 1.30 6.11
N ILE A 55 -24.89 1.15 5.18
CA ILE A 55 -24.66 0.49 3.88
C ILE A 55 -23.48 1.11 3.12
N GLN A 56 -23.31 2.43 3.17
CA GLN A 56 -22.20 3.11 2.50
C GLN A 56 -20.84 2.72 3.08
N ALA A 57 -20.71 2.61 4.41
CA ALA A 57 -19.47 2.18 5.05
C ALA A 57 -19.10 0.74 4.67
N ASN A 58 -20.10 -0.14 4.57
CA ASN A 58 -19.88 -1.52 4.15
C ASN A 58 -19.45 -1.60 2.67
N LYS A 59 -20.11 -0.85 1.78
CA LYS A 59 -19.70 -0.76 0.36
C LYS A 59 -18.28 -0.22 0.20
N SER A 60 -17.93 0.85 0.93
CA SER A 60 -16.58 1.42 0.91
C SER A 60 -15.54 0.45 1.46
N GLY A 61 -15.84 -0.24 2.56
CA GLY A 61 -14.97 -1.28 3.13
C GLY A 61 -14.71 -2.41 2.14
N ILE A 62 -15.76 -2.97 1.53
CA ILE A 62 -15.62 -4.03 0.53
C ILE A 62 -14.83 -3.53 -0.68
N LYS A 63 -15.10 -2.32 -1.18
CA LYS A 63 -14.33 -1.74 -2.30
C LYS A 63 -12.84 -1.64 -1.95
N ALA A 64 -12.51 -1.12 -0.77
CA ALA A 64 -11.13 -1.03 -0.30
C ALA A 64 -10.47 -2.40 -0.20
N LEU A 65 -11.16 -3.39 0.38
CA LEU A 65 -10.63 -4.74 0.48
C LEU A 65 -10.39 -5.35 -0.91
N THR A 66 -11.36 -5.25 -1.82
CA THR A 66 -11.26 -5.84 -3.17
C THR A 66 -10.13 -5.21 -3.98
N VAL A 67 -10.03 -3.87 -3.99
CA VAL A 67 -8.97 -3.19 -4.76
C VAL A 67 -7.58 -3.52 -4.20
N ASN A 68 -7.43 -3.56 -2.87
CA ASN A 68 -6.19 -4.01 -2.25
C ASN A 68 -5.90 -5.47 -2.59
N ARG A 69 -6.91 -6.35 -2.57
CA ARG A 69 -6.74 -7.77 -2.86
C ARG A 69 -6.24 -8.04 -4.27
N VAL A 70 -6.69 -7.26 -5.25
CA VAL A 70 -6.17 -7.34 -6.62
C VAL A 70 -4.66 -7.03 -6.65
N GLY A 71 -4.21 -6.01 -5.92
CA GLY A 71 -2.78 -5.74 -5.75
C GLY A 71 -2.04 -6.85 -5.00
N ASP A 72 -2.65 -7.38 -3.94
CA ASP A 72 -2.09 -8.45 -3.13
C ASP A 72 -1.88 -9.74 -3.96
N MET A 73 -2.68 -9.98 -5.01
CA MET A 73 -2.44 -11.06 -5.96
C MET A 73 -1.13 -10.86 -6.74
N PHE A 74 -0.87 -9.66 -7.27
CA PHE A 74 0.39 -9.37 -7.95
C PHE A 74 1.58 -9.45 -7.00
N LEU A 75 1.43 -8.95 -5.77
CA LEU A 75 2.45 -9.09 -4.74
C LEU A 75 2.73 -10.56 -4.41
N SER A 76 1.68 -11.40 -4.33
CA SER A 76 1.82 -12.84 -4.10
C SER A 76 2.61 -13.51 -5.22
N VAL A 77 2.30 -13.20 -6.48
CA VAL A 77 3.06 -13.71 -7.62
C VAL A 77 4.50 -13.20 -7.59
N GLY A 78 4.73 -11.92 -7.24
CA GLY A 78 6.06 -11.35 -7.06
C GLY A 78 6.86 -12.04 -5.98
N PHE A 79 6.25 -12.34 -4.84
CA PHE A 79 6.84 -13.12 -3.75
C PHE A 79 7.26 -14.53 -4.22
N PHE A 80 6.39 -15.25 -4.92
CA PHE A 80 6.74 -16.56 -5.47
C PHE A 80 7.84 -16.48 -6.53
N ALA A 81 7.85 -15.42 -7.34
CA ALA A 81 8.91 -15.18 -8.32
C ALA A 81 10.27 -14.91 -7.64
N ILE A 82 10.29 -14.15 -6.54
CA ILE A 82 11.50 -13.96 -5.72
C ILE A 82 11.98 -15.31 -5.20
N PHE A 83 11.10 -16.10 -4.59
CA PHE A 83 11.49 -17.41 -4.07
C PHE A 83 12.03 -18.35 -5.17
N TRP A 84 11.42 -18.34 -6.35
CA TRP A 84 11.85 -19.16 -7.49
C TRP A 84 13.21 -18.75 -8.04
N VAL A 85 13.45 -17.44 -8.20
CA VAL A 85 14.68 -16.91 -8.82
C VAL A 85 15.86 -16.92 -7.85
N PHE A 86 15.63 -16.56 -6.59
CA PHE A 86 16.67 -16.41 -5.58
C PHE A 86 16.85 -17.66 -4.70
N GLY A 87 15.86 -18.58 -4.68
CA GLY A 87 15.87 -19.77 -3.82
C GLY A 87 15.65 -19.48 -2.33
N ASN A 88 15.53 -18.20 -1.95
CA ASN A 88 15.28 -17.75 -0.58
C ASN A 88 14.45 -16.45 -0.61
N VAL A 89 13.85 -16.11 0.52
CA VAL A 89 13.01 -14.92 0.76
C VAL A 89 13.64 -13.96 1.78
N ASP A 90 14.76 -14.33 2.38
CA ASP A 90 15.50 -13.49 3.33
C ASP A 90 16.19 -12.34 2.61
N TYR A 91 16.02 -11.11 3.12
CA TYR A 91 16.51 -9.90 2.47
C TYR A 91 18.00 -9.93 2.21
N ALA A 92 18.81 -10.36 3.20
CA ALA A 92 20.26 -10.44 3.06
C ALA A 92 20.70 -11.31 1.87
N THR A 93 20.04 -12.47 1.70
CA THR A 93 20.38 -13.40 0.62
C THR A 93 19.93 -12.86 -0.74
N VAL A 94 18.70 -12.37 -0.83
CA VAL A 94 18.14 -11.82 -2.07
C VAL A 94 18.97 -10.63 -2.55
N PHE A 95 19.33 -9.70 -1.67
CA PHE A 95 20.11 -8.51 -2.03
C PHE A 95 21.55 -8.85 -2.44
N SER A 96 22.16 -9.87 -1.83
CA SER A 96 23.52 -10.30 -2.21
C SER A 96 23.58 -10.94 -3.60
N ILE A 97 22.48 -11.57 -4.03
CA ILE A 97 22.40 -12.31 -5.30
C ILE A 97 21.84 -11.42 -6.42
N ALA A 98 21.07 -10.38 -6.08
CA ALA A 98 20.42 -9.46 -7.03
C ALA A 98 21.33 -8.97 -8.18
N PRO A 99 22.61 -8.59 -7.96
CA PRO A 99 23.48 -8.12 -9.04
C PRO A 99 23.80 -9.18 -10.10
N PHE A 100 23.62 -10.47 -9.78
CA PHE A 100 23.97 -11.61 -10.64
C PHE A 100 22.75 -12.20 -11.38
N ILE A 101 21.55 -11.71 -11.09
CA ILE A 101 20.31 -12.18 -11.71
C ILE A 101 20.09 -11.44 -13.04
N ASN A 102 19.43 -12.12 -13.98
CA ASN A 102 19.05 -11.53 -15.26
C ASN A 102 18.11 -10.33 -15.06
N GLU A 103 18.45 -9.20 -15.70
CA GLU A 103 17.67 -7.95 -15.71
C GLU A 103 16.18 -8.17 -16.03
N THR A 104 15.85 -9.08 -16.95
CA THR A 104 14.46 -9.37 -17.33
C THR A 104 13.67 -9.96 -16.16
N ALA A 105 14.28 -10.86 -15.38
CA ALA A 105 13.66 -11.45 -14.20
C ALA A 105 13.46 -10.40 -13.10
N ILE A 106 14.48 -9.56 -12.87
CA ILE A 106 14.40 -8.41 -11.95
C ILE A 106 13.29 -7.45 -12.38
N THR A 107 13.17 -7.17 -13.67
CA THR A 107 12.14 -6.27 -14.21
C THR A 107 10.74 -6.82 -13.96
N ILE A 108 10.51 -8.11 -14.22
CA ILE A 108 9.22 -8.75 -13.97
C ILE A 108 8.89 -8.73 -12.47
N ILE A 109 9.84 -9.07 -11.61
CA ILE A 109 9.66 -9.03 -10.15
C ILE A 109 9.32 -7.59 -9.72
N GLY A 110 10.11 -6.60 -10.15
CA GLY A 110 9.90 -5.20 -9.81
C GLY A 110 8.53 -4.66 -10.24
N LEU A 111 8.05 -5.04 -11.43
CA LEU A 111 6.70 -4.68 -11.90
C LEU A 111 5.59 -5.35 -11.09
N LEU A 112 5.77 -6.61 -10.67
CA LEU A 112 4.81 -7.31 -9.81
C LEU A 112 4.74 -6.66 -8.42
N LEU A 113 5.90 -6.33 -7.83
CA LEU A 113 5.98 -5.59 -6.57
C LEU A 113 5.35 -4.20 -6.69
N LEU A 114 5.60 -3.51 -7.81
CA LEU A 114 5.00 -2.21 -8.09
C LEU A 114 3.48 -2.29 -8.14
N LEU A 115 2.89 -3.26 -8.84
CA LEU A 115 1.43 -3.43 -8.89
C LEU A 115 0.82 -3.68 -7.51
N GLY A 116 1.50 -4.45 -6.66
CA GLY A 116 1.14 -4.61 -5.25
C GLY A 116 1.20 -3.27 -4.50
N ALA A 117 2.33 -2.56 -4.60
CA ALA A 117 2.54 -1.27 -3.97
C ALA A 117 1.52 -0.21 -4.42
N MET A 118 1.16 -0.19 -5.71
CA MET A 118 0.18 0.71 -6.29
C MET A 118 -1.20 0.57 -5.63
N ALA A 119 -1.59 -0.64 -5.25
CA ALA A 119 -2.88 -0.88 -4.60
C ALA A 119 -2.93 -0.28 -3.19
N LYS A 120 -1.94 -0.58 -2.33
CA LYS A 120 -1.88 -0.05 -0.95
C LYS A 120 -1.62 1.44 -0.91
N SER A 121 -0.75 1.96 -1.78
CA SER A 121 -0.42 3.38 -1.85
C SER A 121 -1.38 4.19 -2.71
N ALA A 122 -2.49 3.59 -3.15
CA ALA A 122 -3.54 4.26 -3.92
C ALA A 122 -3.01 5.02 -5.14
N GLN A 123 -2.11 4.42 -5.90
CA GLN A 123 -1.57 5.01 -7.12
C GLN A 123 -2.61 5.00 -8.26
N LEU A 124 -2.35 5.75 -9.33
CA LEU A 124 -3.23 5.85 -10.49
C LEU A 124 -3.67 4.46 -11.01
N GLY A 125 -4.94 4.32 -11.39
CA GLY A 125 -5.57 3.03 -11.71
C GLY A 125 -6.19 2.30 -10.50
N LEU A 126 -5.52 2.29 -9.35
CA LEU A 126 -6.01 1.63 -8.12
C LEU A 126 -6.35 2.62 -6.98
N HIS A 127 -6.26 3.92 -7.21
CA HIS A 127 -6.50 4.99 -6.22
C HIS A 127 -7.94 5.11 -5.70
N THR A 128 -8.93 4.55 -6.42
CA THR A 128 -10.36 4.88 -6.20
C THR A 128 -10.93 4.44 -4.86
N TRP A 129 -10.25 3.54 -4.13
CA TRP A 129 -10.71 3.12 -2.81
C TRP A 129 -10.37 4.14 -1.72
N LEU A 130 -9.32 4.96 -1.91
CA LEU A 130 -8.80 5.85 -0.88
C LEU A 130 -9.80 6.96 -0.48
N PRO A 131 -10.45 7.67 -1.43
CA PRO A 131 -11.45 8.69 -1.06
C PRO A 131 -12.69 8.09 -0.38
N ASP A 132 -13.06 6.85 -0.74
CA ASP A 132 -14.23 6.17 -0.19
C ASP A 132 -13.98 5.62 1.22
N ALA A 133 -12.71 5.36 1.58
CA ALA A 133 -12.32 4.94 2.93
C ALA A 133 -12.56 6.04 4.00
N MET A 134 -12.86 7.27 3.58
CA MET A 134 -13.24 8.39 4.47
C MET A 134 -14.59 8.19 5.19
N GLU A 135 -15.34 7.14 4.82
CA GLU A 135 -16.53 6.67 5.54
C GLU A 135 -16.21 6.10 6.94
N GLY A 136 -14.96 5.71 7.18
CA GLY A 136 -14.50 5.31 8.50
C GLY A 136 -14.49 6.47 9.52
N PRO A 137 -14.34 6.15 10.82
CA PRO A 137 -14.15 7.16 11.86
C PRO A 137 -12.92 8.04 11.55
N THR A 138 -12.97 9.33 11.87
CA THR A 138 -11.87 10.28 11.60
C THR A 138 -10.49 9.84 12.11
N PRO A 139 -10.33 9.19 13.29
CA PRO A 139 -9.02 8.68 13.71
C PRO A 139 -8.49 7.55 12.82
N VAL A 140 -9.38 6.75 12.22
CA VAL A 140 -9.01 5.70 11.24
C VAL A 140 -8.49 6.35 9.97
N SER A 141 -9.20 7.35 9.47
CA SER A 141 -8.76 8.10 8.31
C SER A 141 -7.38 8.72 8.54
N ALA A 142 -7.15 9.34 9.71
CA ALA A 142 -5.83 9.85 10.06
C ALA A 142 -4.75 8.76 10.03
N LEU A 143 -5.01 7.59 10.62
CA LEU A 143 -4.05 6.49 10.67
C LEU A 143 -3.74 5.89 9.28
N ILE A 144 -4.78 5.55 8.52
CA ILE A 144 -4.69 4.89 7.21
C ILE A 144 -4.09 5.82 6.17
N HIS A 145 -4.56 7.07 6.12
CA HIS A 145 -4.16 8.02 5.08
C HIS A 145 -2.85 8.73 5.40
N ALA A 146 -2.53 9.03 6.67
CA ALA A 146 -1.30 9.78 6.94
C ALA A 146 -0.10 8.87 7.21
N ALA A 147 -0.27 7.78 7.98
CA ALA A 147 0.86 7.21 8.70
C ALA A 147 1.26 5.78 8.30
N THR A 148 0.35 4.97 7.74
CA THR A 148 0.58 3.51 7.81
C THR A 148 0.21 2.71 6.56
N LEU A 149 -1.05 2.71 6.13
CA LEU A 149 -1.45 1.80 5.04
C LEU A 149 -0.91 2.26 3.69
N VAL A 150 -1.02 3.55 3.40
CA VAL A 150 -0.50 4.10 2.13
C VAL A 150 1.03 4.15 2.08
N THR A 151 1.70 4.23 3.24
CA THR A 151 3.16 4.23 3.31
C THR A 151 3.74 2.82 3.18
N ALA A 152 2.96 1.76 3.42
CA ALA A 152 3.42 0.38 3.26
C ALA A 152 3.87 0.07 1.82
N GLY A 153 3.18 0.59 0.80
CA GLY A 153 3.60 0.41 -0.59
C GLY A 153 4.89 1.15 -0.92
N VAL A 154 5.08 2.38 -0.42
CA VAL A 154 6.35 3.09 -0.54
C VAL A 154 7.47 2.32 0.17
N TYR A 155 7.20 1.82 1.37
CA TYR A 155 8.15 1.01 2.15
C TYR A 155 8.58 -0.25 1.39
N LEU A 156 7.66 -0.97 0.74
CA LEU A 156 7.99 -2.13 -0.08
C LEU A 156 8.97 -1.77 -1.20
N MET A 157 8.74 -0.66 -1.89
CA MET A 157 9.60 -0.21 -2.99
C MET A 157 10.97 0.21 -2.47
N LEU A 158 11.03 0.96 -1.37
CA LEU A 158 12.28 1.34 -0.72
C LEU A 158 13.06 0.13 -0.20
N ARG A 159 12.39 -0.81 0.46
CA ARG A 159 13.04 -2.03 0.98
C ARG A 159 13.55 -2.91 -0.15
N SER A 160 12.92 -2.85 -1.31
CA SER A 160 13.32 -3.59 -2.50
C SER A 160 14.24 -2.79 -3.45
N SER A 161 14.72 -1.58 -3.07
CA SER A 161 15.66 -0.79 -3.88
C SER A 161 16.88 -1.60 -4.35
N PRO A 162 17.53 -2.43 -3.49
CA PRO A 162 18.67 -3.26 -3.91
C PRO A 162 18.34 -4.31 -4.99
N ILE A 163 17.06 -4.53 -5.30
CA ILE A 163 16.62 -5.37 -6.42
C ILE A 163 16.26 -4.49 -7.62
N ILE A 164 15.39 -3.50 -7.42
CA ILE A 164 14.84 -2.68 -8.52
C ILE A 164 15.87 -1.76 -9.19
N GLU A 165 16.96 -1.41 -8.51
CA GLU A 165 18.08 -0.64 -9.09
C GLU A 165 18.73 -1.35 -10.30
N TYR A 166 18.67 -2.68 -10.33
CA TYR A 166 19.16 -3.48 -11.44
C TYR A 166 18.12 -3.65 -12.57
N GLY A 167 16.95 -3.01 -12.48
CA GLY A 167 15.89 -3.03 -13.50
C GLY A 167 15.50 -1.63 -13.95
N PRO A 168 16.27 -0.97 -14.84
CA PRO A 168 16.04 0.41 -15.27
C PRO A 168 14.62 0.67 -15.80
N THR A 169 14.04 -0.33 -16.49
CA THR A 169 12.66 -0.25 -16.98
C THR A 169 11.65 -0.08 -15.84
N VAL A 170 11.86 -0.75 -14.71
CA VAL A 170 10.97 -0.65 -13.54
C VAL A 170 11.04 0.75 -12.96
N LEU A 171 12.25 1.29 -12.75
CA LEU A 171 12.48 2.63 -12.22
C LEU A 171 11.76 3.71 -13.05
N VAL A 172 11.86 3.63 -14.38
CA VAL A 172 11.15 4.53 -15.29
C VAL A 172 9.63 4.42 -15.11
N VAL A 173 9.10 3.20 -15.03
CA VAL A 173 7.65 2.97 -14.82
C VAL A 173 7.19 3.51 -13.47
N ILE A 174 7.95 3.26 -12.39
CA ILE A 174 7.66 3.81 -11.05
C ILE A 174 7.59 5.34 -11.11
N THR A 175 8.58 5.97 -11.76
CA THR A 175 8.66 7.43 -11.89
C THR A 175 7.41 7.99 -12.58
N TRP A 176 7.03 7.41 -13.71
CA TRP A 176 5.85 7.84 -14.47
C TRP A 176 4.55 7.60 -13.70
N VAL A 177 4.40 6.44 -13.05
CA VAL A 177 3.22 6.15 -12.22
C VAL A 177 3.11 7.18 -11.09
N GLY A 178 4.21 7.48 -10.39
CA GLY A 178 4.23 8.47 -9.32
C GLY A 178 3.88 9.88 -9.81
N ALA A 179 4.52 10.34 -10.90
CA ALA A 179 4.28 11.66 -11.47
C ALA A 179 2.83 11.85 -11.95
N LEU A 180 2.29 10.85 -12.66
CA LEU A 180 0.91 10.88 -13.15
C LEU A 180 -0.09 10.83 -11.99
N THR A 181 0.18 10.03 -10.95
CA THR A 181 -0.64 9.99 -9.73
C THR A 181 -0.63 11.35 -9.04
N ALA A 182 0.55 11.97 -8.89
CA ALA A 182 0.71 13.25 -8.22
C ALA A 182 -0.12 14.35 -8.90
N PHE A 183 0.00 14.45 -10.23
CA PHE A 183 -0.72 15.42 -11.05
C PHE A 183 -2.23 15.18 -11.07
N PHE A 184 -2.66 13.93 -11.29
CA PHE A 184 -4.07 13.56 -11.31
C PHE A 184 -4.75 13.82 -9.97
N ALA A 185 -4.12 13.41 -8.86
CA ALA A 185 -4.68 13.58 -7.53
C ALA A 185 -4.74 15.06 -7.11
N ALA A 186 -3.76 15.87 -7.47
CA ALA A 186 -3.78 17.30 -7.20
C ALA A 186 -4.92 18.02 -7.93
N THR A 187 -5.09 17.75 -9.23
CA THR A 187 -6.14 18.38 -10.05
C THR A 187 -7.55 17.95 -9.63
N THR A 188 -7.74 16.66 -9.33
CA THR A 188 -9.03 16.15 -8.84
C THR A 188 -9.37 16.63 -7.43
N GLY A 189 -8.37 16.81 -6.56
CA GLY A 189 -8.54 17.33 -5.21
C GLY A 189 -9.10 18.75 -5.17
N LEU A 190 -8.72 19.61 -6.12
CA LEU A 190 -9.23 21.00 -6.24
C LEU A 190 -10.74 21.08 -6.52
N LEU A 191 -11.31 20.02 -7.11
CA LEU A 191 -12.72 19.96 -7.50
C LEU A 191 -13.59 19.20 -6.48
N GLN A 192 -13.03 18.79 -5.35
CA GLN A 192 -13.80 18.10 -4.30
C GLN A 192 -14.48 19.10 -3.36
N ASN A 193 -15.76 18.86 -3.07
CA ASN A 193 -16.56 19.69 -2.15
C ASN A 193 -16.49 19.21 -0.69
N ASP A 194 -16.04 17.99 -0.43
CA ASP A 194 -15.91 17.40 0.91
C ASP A 194 -14.45 17.49 1.40
N MET A 195 -14.24 18.13 2.56
CA MET A 195 -12.90 18.30 3.16
C MET A 195 -12.15 16.97 3.34
N LYS A 196 -12.82 15.88 3.75
CA LYS A 196 -12.17 14.58 3.92
C LYS A 196 -11.66 14.04 2.58
N ARG A 197 -12.44 14.23 1.50
CA ARG A 197 -12.03 13.80 0.16
C ARG A 197 -10.90 14.65 -0.39
N VAL A 198 -10.90 15.96 -0.16
CA VAL A 198 -9.77 16.84 -0.50
C VAL A 198 -8.48 16.33 0.15
N ILE A 199 -8.54 15.97 1.44
CA ILE A 199 -7.37 15.43 2.18
C ILE A 199 -6.96 14.05 1.63
N ALA A 200 -7.91 13.19 1.25
CA ALA A 200 -7.61 11.90 0.63
C ALA A 200 -6.82 12.06 -0.67
N TYR A 201 -7.25 12.99 -1.53
CA TYR A 201 -6.57 13.26 -2.80
C TYR A 201 -5.23 13.99 -2.59
N SER A 202 -5.13 14.87 -1.60
CA SER A 202 -3.84 15.45 -1.19
C SER A 202 -2.85 14.34 -0.79
N THR A 203 -3.30 13.37 0.02
CA THR A 203 -2.50 12.21 0.41
C THR A 203 -2.07 11.39 -0.80
N CYS A 204 -3.00 11.08 -1.72
CA CYS A 204 -2.70 10.35 -2.95
C CYS A 204 -1.63 11.07 -3.78
N SER A 205 -1.70 12.41 -3.86
CA SER A 205 -0.70 13.22 -4.55
C SER A 205 0.68 13.12 -3.88
N GLN A 206 0.74 13.21 -2.55
CA GLN A 206 1.99 13.06 -1.78
C GLN A 206 2.59 11.66 -1.93
N MET A 207 1.78 10.60 -1.94
CA MET A 207 2.26 9.25 -2.23
C MET A 207 2.82 9.16 -3.66
N GLY A 208 2.18 9.81 -4.64
CA GLY A 208 2.70 9.94 -5.99
C GLY A 208 4.09 10.59 -6.04
N TYR A 209 4.32 11.65 -5.27
CA TYR A 209 5.64 12.27 -5.13
C TYR A 209 6.68 11.31 -4.55
N LEU A 210 6.32 10.52 -3.52
CA LEU A 210 7.22 9.52 -2.94
C LEU A 210 7.56 8.42 -3.95
N PHE A 211 6.59 7.93 -4.73
CA PHE A 211 6.87 6.96 -5.79
C PHE A 211 7.79 7.56 -6.86
N MET A 212 7.53 8.80 -7.28
CA MET A 212 8.40 9.49 -8.23
C MET A 212 9.85 9.60 -7.71
N ALA A 213 10.02 9.89 -6.41
CA ALA A 213 11.35 9.93 -5.79
C ALA A 213 12.02 8.55 -5.77
N VAL A 214 11.28 7.48 -5.45
CA VAL A 214 11.81 6.10 -5.46
C VAL A 214 12.18 5.64 -6.87
N GLY A 215 11.45 6.07 -7.90
CA GLY A 215 11.77 5.68 -9.27
C GLY A 215 12.93 6.46 -9.89
N TYR A 216 13.28 7.62 -9.34
CA TYR A 216 14.35 8.46 -9.87
C TYR A 216 15.74 8.11 -9.29
N TYR A 217 15.76 7.50 -8.11
CA TYR A 217 16.97 6.99 -7.45
C TYR A 217 17.18 5.51 -7.78
#